data_AF-A0A1J5HCL5-F1
#
_entry.id   AF-A0A1J5HCL5-F1
#
_cell.length_a   1.000
_cell.length_b   1.000
_cell.length_c   1.000
_cell.angle_alpha   90.00
_cell.angle_beta   90.00
_cell.angle_gamma   90.00
#
_symmetry.space_group_name_H-M   'P 1'
#
loop_
_entity.id
_entity.type
_entity.pdbx_description
1 polymer ?
#
loop_
_entity_poly.entity_id
_entity_poly.type
_entity_poly.pdbx_seq_one_letter_code
_entity_poly.pdbx_strand_id
1 'polypeptide(L)'
;MDEKKDANKCPKCGAALSEVITTKSGKKLQRCSTGIWNVETRQTDGCDFVKWLPVEPVTLNEKCPKCGSPLLMTMTRFNKKMKKCSTNVWDPKTKTASGCDFFEWVKTVTEPLDETCPKCENKLVKVTTSNGKQMKKCSTSGWDTATRTATGCDYVEWLK
;
A
#
# COMPACT_ATOMS: atom_id res chain seq x y z
N MET A 1 2.91 27.78 -22.12
CA MET A 1 2.34 28.52 -20.98
C MET A 1 1.34 27.58 -20.33
N ASP A 2 1.82 26.76 -19.40
CA ASP A 2 1.05 25.70 -18.76
C ASP A 2 0.06 26.28 -17.76
N GLU A 3 -1.21 26.27 -18.16
CA GLU A 3 -2.36 26.72 -17.39
C GLU A 3 -2.53 25.81 -16.16
N LYS A 4 -2.08 26.29 -14.98
CA LYS A 4 -2.43 25.72 -13.67
C LYS A 4 -3.93 25.92 -13.44
N LYS A 5 -4.78 25.09 -14.07
CA LYS A 5 -6.21 25.02 -13.80
C LYS A 5 -6.43 24.80 -12.30
N ASP A 6 -7.28 25.63 -11.71
CA ASP A 6 -7.62 25.74 -10.29
C ASP A 6 -7.53 24.42 -9.50
N ALA A 7 -6.33 24.10 -9.01
CA ALA A 7 -6.09 22.82 -8.33
C ALA A 7 -6.83 22.70 -6.98
N ASN A 8 -7.47 23.78 -6.53
CA ASN A 8 -8.09 23.91 -5.22
C ASN A 8 -9.60 24.14 -5.25
N LYS A 9 -10.27 23.90 -6.39
CA LYS A 9 -11.73 23.93 -6.51
C LYS A 9 -12.32 22.53 -6.62
N CYS A 10 -13.48 22.35 -6.02
CA CYS A 10 -14.28 21.13 -6.09
C CYS A 10 -14.94 21.04 -7.47
N PRO A 11 -14.74 19.94 -8.23
CA PRO A 11 -15.37 19.76 -9.53
C PRO A 11 -16.86 19.45 -9.45
N LYS A 12 -17.40 19.09 -8.27
CA LYS A 12 -18.83 18.82 -8.08
C LYS A 12 -19.64 20.10 -7.79
N CYS A 13 -19.16 20.97 -6.92
CA CYS A 13 -19.92 22.13 -6.44
C CYS A 13 -19.21 23.48 -6.61
N GLY A 14 -18.00 23.51 -7.17
CA GLY A 14 -17.21 24.74 -7.39
C GLY A 14 -16.59 25.36 -6.13
N ALA A 15 -16.96 24.90 -4.94
CA ALA A 15 -16.40 25.38 -3.67
C ALA A 15 -14.91 25.04 -3.52
N ALA A 16 -14.20 25.69 -2.60
CA ALA A 16 -12.80 25.41 -2.34
C ALA A 16 -12.59 23.99 -1.77
N LEU A 17 -11.41 23.41 -1.98
CA LEU A 17 -10.99 22.21 -1.29
C LEU A 17 -10.37 22.55 0.07
N SER A 18 -10.56 21.65 1.03
CA SER A 18 -9.95 21.72 2.35
C SER A 18 -8.43 21.55 2.29
N GLU A 19 -7.78 21.78 3.43
CA GLU A 19 -6.39 21.40 3.62
C GLU A 19 -6.16 19.90 3.39
N VAL A 20 -4.89 19.56 3.14
CA VAL A 20 -4.47 18.18 2.89
C VAL A 20 -4.45 17.40 4.21
N ILE A 21 -5.31 16.40 4.31
CA ILE A 21 -5.41 15.50 5.45
C ILE A 21 -4.65 14.21 5.14
N THR A 22 -3.86 13.73 6.10
CA THR A 22 -3.21 12.41 6.02
C THR A 22 -4.03 11.37 6.77
N THR A 23 -4.43 10.31 6.08
CA THR A 23 -5.13 9.18 6.68
C THR A 23 -4.20 8.35 7.56
N LYS A 24 -4.75 7.48 8.43
CA LYS A 24 -3.97 6.48 9.19
C LYS A 24 -3.08 5.59 8.32
N SER A 25 -3.44 5.43 7.04
CA SER A 25 -2.68 4.66 6.06
C SER A 25 -1.55 5.43 5.37
N GLY A 26 -1.34 6.71 5.74
CA GLY A 26 -0.33 7.59 5.13
C GLY A 26 -0.79 8.24 3.82
N LYS A 27 -1.97 7.90 3.30
CA LYS A 27 -2.51 8.54 2.08
C LYS A 27 -2.97 9.96 2.37
N LYS A 28 -2.64 10.87 1.46
CA LYS A 28 -3.03 12.28 1.51
C LYS A 28 -4.29 12.52 0.68
N LEU A 29 -5.24 13.27 1.21
CA LEU A 29 -6.49 13.63 0.54
C LEU A 29 -6.90 15.06 0.86
N GLN A 30 -7.72 15.66 0.00
CA GLN A 30 -8.45 16.90 0.26
C GLN A 30 -9.94 16.62 0.12
N ARG A 31 -10.76 17.19 1.01
CA ARG A 31 -12.22 17.12 0.91
C ARG A 31 -12.77 18.43 0.35
N CYS A 32 -14.01 18.42 -0.10
CA CYS A 32 -14.72 19.67 -0.36
C CYS A 32 -14.89 20.47 0.94
N SER A 33 -14.68 21.79 0.92
CA SER A 33 -14.87 22.64 2.10
C SER A 33 -16.31 22.65 2.61
N THR A 34 -17.27 22.40 1.74
CA THR A 34 -18.71 22.29 2.08
C THR A 34 -19.13 20.89 2.50
N GLY A 35 -18.23 19.91 2.52
CA GLY A 35 -18.49 18.54 2.95
C GLY A 35 -17.98 18.28 4.35
N ILE A 36 -18.87 18.04 5.30
CA ILE A 36 -18.51 17.71 6.69
C ILE A 36 -18.70 16.22 6.89
N TRP A 37 -17.64 15.53 7.30
CA TRP A 37 -17.72 14.10 7.63
C TRP A 37 -18.37 13.92 9.01
N ASN A 38 -19.55 13.31 9.02
CA ASN A 38 -20.26 12.97 10.24
C ASN A 38 -19.84 11.57 10.71
N VAL A 39 -19.24 11.49 11.91
CA VAL A 39 -18.69 10.25 12.46
C VAL A 39 -19.78 9.30 12.94
N GLU A 40 -20.91 9.82 13.40
CA GLU A 40 -22.03 9.04 13.95
C GLU A 40 -22.78 8.33 12.82
N THR A 41 -23.11 9.05 11.75
CA THR A 41 -23.83 8.50 10.59
C THR A 41 -22.91 7.84 9.57
N ARG A 42 -21.59 8.08 9.66
CA ARG A 42 -20.58 7.70 8.66
C ARG A 42 -20.93 8.21 7.25
N GLN A 43 -21.58 9.36 7.18
CA GLN A 43 -21.96 10.03 5.94
C GLN A 43 -21.33 11.41 5.89
N THR A 44 -21.27 11.99 4.68
CA THR A 44 -20.81 13.37 4.50
C THR A 44 -22.04 14.25 4.33
N ASP A 45 -22.21 15.19 5.25
CA ASP A 45 -23.24 16.22 5.15
C ASP A 45 -22.73 17.29 4.19
N GLY A 46 -23.48 17.55 3.10
CA GLY A 46 -23.08 18.48 2.04
C GLY A 46 -22.40 17.80 0.86
N CYS A 47 -21.25 18.32 0.41
CA CYS A 47 -20.57 17.81 -0.79
C CYS A 47 -19.60 16.66 -0.45
N ASP A 48 -19.88 15.46 -0.95
CA ASP A 48 -19.13 14.21 -0.74
C ASP A 48 -17.80 14.10 -1.53
N PHE A 49 -17.42 15.14 -2.27
CA PHE A 49 -16.23 15.10 -3.12
C PHE A 49 -14.94 14.95 -2.30
N VAL A 50 -14.11 13.97 -2.70
CA VAL A 50 -12.78 13.72 -2.14
C VAL A 50 -11.75 13.63 -3.26
N LYS A 51 -10.71 14.45 -3.16
CA LYS A 51 -9.54 14.42 -4.05
C LYS A 51 -8.41 13.64 -3.38
N TRP A 52 -8.08 12.48 -3.93
CA TRP A 52 -6.91 11.71 -3.51
C TRP A 52 -5.65 12.25 -4.16
N LEU A 53 -4.63 12.54 -3.35
CA LEU A 53 -3.33 12.97 -3.85
C LEU A 53 -2.44 11.76 -4.16
N PRO A 54 -1.57 11.84 -5.18
CA PRO A 54 -0.64 10.77 -5.49
C PRO A 54 0.30 10.52 -4.30
N VAL A 55 0.59 9.25 -4.04
CA VAL A 55 1.60 8.88 -3.05
C VAL A 55 2.96 8.97 -3.72
N GLU A 56 3.84 9.81 -3.17
CA GLU A 56 5.20 9.94 -3.67
C GLU A 56 6.01 8.67 -3.37
N PRO A 57 6.83 8.20 -4.33
CA PRO A 57 7.72 7.07 -4.11
C PRO A 57 8.81 7.41 -3.09
N VAL A 58 9.18 6.42 -2.28
CA VAL A 58 10.24 6.56 -1.27
C VAL A 58 11.52 5.96 -1.82
N THR A 59 12.62 6.73 -1.82
CA THR A 59 13.93 6.22 -2.23
C THR A 59 14.47 5.21 -1.22
N LEU A 60 14.94 4.07 -1.71
CA LEU A 60 15.58 3.04 -0.90
C LEU A 60 17.11 3.14 -1.01
N ASN A 61 17.81 2.66 0.02
CA ASN A 61 19.28 2.55 0.01
C ASN A 61 19.80 1.41 -0.89
N GLU A 62 18.92 0.55 -1.36
CA GLU A 62 19.24 -0.55 -2.28
C GLU A 62 19.44 -0.03 -3.72
N LYS A 63 20.41 -0.61 -4.43
CA LYS A 63 20.68 -0.31 -5.84
C LYS A 63 20.02 -1.33 -6.76
N CYS A 64 19.65 -0.87 -7.94
CA CYS A 64 19.09 -1.71 -8.99
C CYS A 64 20.15 -2.71 -9.48
N PRO A 65 19.84 -4.02 -9.51
CA PRO A 65 20.79 -5.04 -9.95
C PRO A 65 21.10 -4.98 -11.45
N LYS A 66 20.26 -4.32 -12.26
CA LYS A 66 20.45 -4.19 -13.71
C LYS A 66 21.30 -2.98 -14.11
N CYS A 67 21.14 -1.85 -13.43
CA CYS A 67 21.78 -0.58 -13.85
C CYS A 67 22.49 0.20 -12.73
N GLY A 68 22.49 -0.31 -11.49
CA GLY A 68 23.17 0.33 -10.36
C GLY A 68 22.50 1.59 -9.80
N SER A 69 21.45 2.10 -10.45
CA SER A 69 20.68 3.28 -9.98
C SER A 69 19.88 2.97 -8.70
N PRO A 70 19.53 3.96 -7.87
CA PRO A 70 18.74 3.72 -6.65
C PRO A 70 17.39 3.06 -6.92
N LEU A 71 16.93 2.22 -6.00
CA LEU A 71 15.56 1.69 -6.05
C LEU A 71 14.57 2.65 -5.37
N LEU A 72 13.36 2.68 -5.91
CA LEU A 72 12.23 3.40 -5.34
C LEU A 72 11.21 2.39 -4.82
N MET A 73 10.73 2.57 -3.60
CA MET A 73 9.53 1.91 -3.09
C MET A 73 8.31 2.71 -3.50
N THR A 74 7.45 2.07 -4.28
CA THR A 74 6.16 2.64 -4.70
C THR A 74 5.02 1.70 -4.32
N MET A 75 3.81 2.24 -4.30
CA MET A 75 2.60 1.49 -3.97
C MET A 75 1.59 1.64 -5.08
N THR A 76 0.93 0.54 -5.42
CA THR A 76 -0.23 0.57 -6.32
C THR A 76 -1.44 1.20 -5.65
N ARG A 77 -2.49 1.52 -6.43
CA ARG A 77 -3.79 1.95 -5.91
C ARG A 77 -4.38 0.99 -4.87
N PHE A 78 -4.03 -0.29 -4.96
CA PHE A 78 -4.45 -1.38 -4.08
C PHE A 78 -3.51 -1.59 -2.88
N ASN A 79 -2.61 -0.65 -2.59
CA ASN A 79 -1.63 -0.71 -1.49
C ASN A 79 -0.61 -1.86 -1.60
N LYS A 80 -0.48 -2.52 -2.75
CA LYS A 80 0.62 -3.46 -2.97
C LYS A 80 1.92 -2.68 -3.16
N LYS A 81 2.94 -2.98 -2.34
CA LYS A 81 4.25 -2.35 -2.41
C LYS A 81 5.14 -3.06 -3.41
N MET A 82 5.88 -2.29 -4.20
CA MET A 82 6.89 -2.80 -5.13
C MET A 82 8.12 -1.90 -5.11
N LYS A 83 9.28 -2.52 -5.32
CA LYS A 83 10.53 -1.85 -5.61
C LYS A 83 10.63 -1.69 -7.11
N LYS A 84 10.88 -0.49 -7.61
CA LYS A 84 11.18 -0.26 -9.04
C LYS A 84 12.46 0.53 -9.18
N CYS A 85 13.13 0.42 -10.33
CA CYS A 85 14.28 1.27 -10.61
C CYS A 85 13.85 2.74 -10.66
N SER A 86 14.70 3.63 -10.13
CA SER A 86 14.47 5.08 -10.21
C SER A 86 14.45 5.61 -11.64
N THR A 87 15.14 4.96 -12.56
CA THR A 87 15.15 5.32 -13.98
C THR A 87 13.95 4.82 -14.75
N ASN A 88 13.08 4.01 -14.13
CA ASN A 88 11.85 3.54 -14.75
C ASN A 88 10.79 4.65 -14.79
N VAL A 89 10.57 5.19 -15.99
CA VAL A 89 9.60 6.26 -16.24
C VAL A 89 8.47 5.74 -17.13
N TRP A 90 7.23 5.90 -16.66
CA TRP A 90 6.03 5.59 -17.42
C TRP A 90 5.54 6.83 -18.15
N ASP A 91 5.44 6.78 -19.48
CA ASP A 91 4.81 7.83 -20.26
C ASP A 91 3.30 7.55 -20.39
N PRO A 92 2.42 8.38 -19.77
CA PRO A 92 0.98 8.17 -19.83
C PRO A 92 0.36 8.44 -21.21
N LYS A 93 1.01 9.22 -22.08
CA LYS A 93 0.49 9.56 -23.41
C LYS A 93 0.65 8.38 -24.37
N THR A 94 1.84 7.81 -24.41
CA THR A 94 2.17 6.66 -25.27
C THR A 94 1.88 5.32 -24.61
N LYS A 95 1.65 5.31 -23.29
CA LYS A 95 1.49 4.09 -22.47
C LYS A 95 2.69 3.15 -22.58
N THR A 96 3.89 3.72 -22.65
CA THR A 96 5.15 2.96 -22.72
C THR A 96 6.01 3.22 -21.50
N ALA A 97 6.69 2.17 -21.03
CA ALA A 97 7.75 2.31 -20.05
C ALA A 97 9.07 2.64 -20.75
N SER A 98 9.83 3.57 -20.18
CA SER A 98 11.17 3.95 -20.64
C SER A 98 12.17 3.79 -19.48
N GLY A 99 13.45 3.61 -19.83
CA GLY A 99 14.53 3.37 -18.87
C GLY A 99 14.62 1.91 -18.42
N CYS A 100 15.17 1.68 -17.23
CA CYS A 100 15.37 0.32 -16.70
C CYS A 100 14.03 -0.32 -16.33
N ASP A 101 13.79 -1.54 -16.80
CA ASP A 101 12.57 -2.32 -16.60
C ASP A 101 12.52 -3.06 -15.25
N PHE A 102 13.55 -2.93 -14.41
CA PHE A 102 13.61 -3.62 -13.12
C PHE A 102 12.44 -3.22 -12.20
N PHE A 103 11.67 -4.23 -11.81
CA PHE A 103 10.68 -4.15 -10.75
C PHE A 103 10.65 -5.45 -9.95
N GLU A 104 10.29 -5.35 -8.67
CA GLU A 104 10.13 -6.49 -7.78
C GLU A 104 9.00 -6.21 -6.77
N TRP A 105 8.10 -7.18 -6.59
CA TRP A 105 7.09 -7.10 -5.55
C TRP A 105 7.72 -7.30 -4.17
N VAL A 106 7.34 -6.47 -3.19
CA VAL A 106 7.75 -6.69 -1.80
C VAL A 106 7.04 -7.94 -1.28
N LYS A 107 7.79 -9.04 -1.15
CA LYS A 107 7.29 -10.32 -0.64
C LYS A 107 7.22 -10.31 0.89
N THR A 108 6.36 -11.16 1.42
CA THR A 108 6.33 -11.49 2.84
C THR A 108 7.59 -12.28 3.20
N VAL A 109 8.27 -11.89 4.27
CA VAL A 109 9.44 -12.62 4.77
C VAL A 109 8.98 -13.61 5.83
N THR A 110 9.41 -14.87 5.70
CA THR A 110 9.10 -15.94 6.64
C THR A 110 10.40 -16.47 7.22
N GLU A 111 10.52 -16.43 8.55
CA GLU A 111 11.68 -16.90 9.31
C GLU A 111 11.23 -18.07 10.20
N PRO A 112 11.92 -19.22 10.21
CA PRO A 112 11.60 -20.30 11.13
C PRO A 112 11.90 -19.90 12.57
N LEU A 113 11.06 -20.35 13.51
CA LEU A 113 11.28 -20.20 14.95
C LEU A 113 11.44 -21.57 15.60
N ASP A 114 12.18 -21.62 16.71
CA ASP A 114 12.35 -22.85 17.50
C ASP A 114 11.15 -23.19 18.39
N GLU A 115 10.22 -22.25 18.53
CA GLU A 115 8.99 -22.38 19.30
C GLU A 115 8.02 -23.41 18.68
N THR A 116 7.29 -24.13 19.53
CA THR A 116 6.29 -25.10 19.14
C THR A 116 4.89 -24.49 19.17
N CYS A 117 4.03 -24.97 18.26
CA CYS A 117 2.65 -24.52 18.17
C CYS A 117 1.82 -25.12 19.32
N PRO A 118 1.09 -24.31 20.11
CA PRO A 118 0.32 -24.82 21.23
C PRO A 118 -0.89 -25.68 20.83
N LYS A 119 -1.29 -25.68 19.54
CA LYS A 119 -2.43 -26.44 19.04
C LYS A 119 -2.06 -27.78 18.39
N CYS A 120 -0.89 -27.88 17.77
CA CYS A 120 -0.52 -29.04 16.97
C CYS A 120 0.96 -29.43 17.07
N GLU A 121 1.70 -28.83 18.02
CA GLU A 121 3.09 -29.12 18.38
C GLU A 121 4.15 -28.91 17.28
N ASN A 122 3.73 -28.62 16.05
CA ASN A 122 4.60 -28.27 14.93
C ASN A 122 5.34 -26.94 15.17
N LYS A 123 6.47 -26.73 14.49
CA LYS A 123 7.26 -25.50 14.60
C LYS A 123 6.48 -24.25 14.17
N LEU A 124 6.72 -23.13 14.84
CA LEU A 124 6.21 -21.82 14.46
C LEU A 124 7.11 -21.14 13.43
N VAL A 125 6.52 -20.27 12.63
CA VAL A 125 7.25 -19.37 11.72
C VAL A 125 6.87 -17.93 12.01
N LYS A 126 7.87 -17.04 12.05
CA LYS A 126 7.69 -15.60 12.11
C LYS A 126 7.49 -15.06 10.71
N VAL A 127 6.42 -14.33 10.51
CA VAL A 127 6.02 -13.78 9.22
C VAL A 127 5.97 -12.27 9.33
N THR A 128 6.77 -11.58 8.52
CA THR A 128 6.72 -10.12 8.36
C THR A 128 5.91 -9.79 7.12
N THR A 129 4.74 -9.19 7.31
CA THR A 129 3.84 -8.77 6.23
C THR A 129 4.46 -7.64 5.40
N SER A 130 3.95 -7.42 4.18
CA SER A 130 4.36 -6.29 3.32
C SER A 130 4.19 -4.90 3.96
N ASN A 131 3.34 -4.82 4.99
CA ASN A 131 3.10 -3.59 5.76
C ASN A 131 4.00 -3.47 6.99
N GLY A 132 4.93 -4.40 7.20
CA GLY A 132 5.87 -4.41 8.32
C GLY A 132 5.33 -5.03 9.61
N LYS A 133 4.02 -5.36 9.68
CA LYS A 133 3.45 -6.06 10.83
C LYS A 133 4.00 -7.48 10.90
N GLN A 134 4.34 -7.92 12.10
CA GLN A 134 4.90 -9.25 12.35
C GLN A 134 3.86 -10.14 13.05
N MET A 135 3.86 -11.42 12.71
CA MET A 135 3.03 -12.42 13.37
C MET A 135 3.78 -13.75 13.43
N LYS A 136 3.49 -14.55 14.44
CA LYS A 136 3.85 -15.97 14.49
C LYS A 136 2.67 -16.76 13.96
N LYS A 137 2.92 -17.70 13.05
CA LYS A 137 1.89 -18.65 12.60
C LYS A 137 2.44 -20.06 12.63
N CYS A 138 1.56 -21.05 12.71
CA CYS A 138 1.99 -22.44 12.59
C CYS A 138 2.63 -22.69 11.21
N SER A 139 3.71 -23.46 11.16
CA SER A 139 4.34 -23.86 9.89
C SER A 139 3.39 -24.61 8.95
N THR A 140 2.41 -25.33 9.48
CA THR A 140 1.41 -26.07 8.70
C THR A 140 0.25 -25.19 8.22
N SER A 141 0.18 -23.93 8.65
CA SER A 141 -0.88 -23.00 8.25
C SER A 141 -0.75 -22.65 6.76
N GLY A 142 -1.77 -22.99 5.97
CA GLY A 142 -1.82 -22.80 4.54
C GLY A 142 -3.16 -22.26 4.06
N TRP A 143 -3.16 -21.80 2.81
CA TRP A 143 -4.36 -21.41 2.08
C TRP A 143 -4.38 -22.17 0.76
N ASP A 144 -5.37 -23.03 0.57
CA ASP A 144 -5.58 -23.69 -0.70
C ASP A 144 -6.29 -22.73 -1.65
N THR A 145 -5.60 -22.31 -2.70
CA THR A 145 -6.15 -21.39 -3.71
C THR A 145 -7.25 -22.01 -4.57
N ALA A 146 -7.26 -23.33 -4.75
CA ALA A 146 -8.25 -24.02 -5.57
C ALA A 146 -9.60 -24.12 -4.85
N THR A 147 -9.59 -24.57 -3.60
CA THR A 147 -10.81 -24.70 -2.79
C THR A 147 -11.17 -23.43 -2.03
N ARG A 148 -10.25 -22.46 -1.96
CA ARG A 148 -10.38 -21.22 -1.18
C ARG A 148 -10.67 -21.50 0.30
N THR A 149 -10.01 -22.51 0.84
CA THR A 149 -10.13 -22.92 2.24
C THR A 149 -8.81 -22.80 2.98
N ALA A 150 -8.90 -22.55 4.29
CA ALA A 150 -7.74 -22.61 5.17
C ALA A 150 -7.38 -24.07 5.42
N THR A 151 -6.11 -24.41 5.22
CA THR A 151 -5.58 -25.77 5.41
C THR A 151 -4.59 -25.79 6.56
N GLY A 152 -4.56 -26.89 7.31
CA GLY A 152 -3.63 -27.09 8.42
C GLY A 152 -4.04 -26.37 9.71
N CYS A 153 -3.06 -26.08 10.57
CA CYS A 153 -3.33 -25.43 11.86
C CYS A 153 -3.63 -23.93 11.69
N ASP A 154 -4.67 -23.47 12.35
CA ASP A 154 -5.19 -22.09 12.32
C ASP A 154 -4.49 -21.16 13.34
N TYR A 155 -3.47 -21.62 14.05
CA TYR A 155 -2.77 -20.83 15.07
C TYR A 155 -2.04 -19.64 14.44
N VAL A 156 -2.43 -18.44 14.89
CA VAL A 156 -1.82 -17.15 14.52
C VAL A 156 -1.77 -16.26 15.76
N GLU A 157 -0.61 -15.64 15.98
CA GLU A 157 -0.36 -14.71 17.07
C GLU A 157 0.31 -13.44 16.51
N TRP A 158 -0.32 -12.29 16.68
CA TRP A 158 0.23 -11.01 16.24
C TRP A 158 1.25 -10.47 17.23
N LEU A 159 2.45 -10.13 16.74
CA LEU A 159 3.47 -9.44 17.52
C LEU A 159 3.15 -7.94 17.48
N LYS A 160 3.10 -7.30 18.66
CA LYS A 160 2.87 -5.85 18.78
C LYS A 160 4.11 -5.04 18.44
#